data_AF-A0A969LH98-F1
#
_entry.id   AF-A0A969LH98-F1
#
_cell.length_a   1.000
_cell.length_b   1.000
_cell.length_c   1.000
_cell.angle_alpha   90.00
_cell.angle_beta   90.00
_cell.angle_gamma   90.00
#
_symmetry.space_group_name_H-M   'P 1'
#
loop_
_entity.id
_entity.type
_entity.pdbx_description
1 polymer ?
#
loop_
_entity_poly.entity_id
_entity_poly.type
_entity_poly.pdbx_seq_one_letter_code
_entity_poly.pdbx_strand_id
1 'polypeptide(L)'
;MQKALEAYGKAAQYGVAEVTTAATYSMAELYRTLAKDLMESERPKNLDAEGLEQYDVLLEEEAFPFEEKAIEIHEANAVRTRDGVYDEWVKKSFEVLAQLKPARYAKAEIGAEFVTDMR
;
A
#
# COMPACT_ATOMS: atom_id res chain seq x y z
N MET A 1 9.63 -9.54 -9.46
CA MET A 1 9.39 -8.16 -8.98
C MET A 1 9.88 -7.08 -9.94
N GLN A 2 11.18 -6.94 -10.20
CA GLN A 2 11.75 -5.84 -11.00
C GLN A 2 11.05 -5.58 -12.35
N LYS A 3 10.80 -6.63 -13.14
CA LYS A 3 10.08 -6.53 -14.41
C LYS A 3 8.65 -5.96 -14.26
N ALA A 4 7.97 -6.30 -13.16
CA ALA A 4 6.63 -5.79 -12.88
C ALA A 4 6.69 -4.31 -12.47
N LEU A 5 7.66 -3.91 -11.63
CA LEU A 5 7.88 -2.50 -11.29
C LEU A 5 8.16 -1.65 -12.53
N GLU A 6 8.99 -2.15 -13.46
CA GLU A 6 9.26 -1.47 -14.73
C GLU A 6 8.01 -1.33 -15.60
N ALA A 7 7.18 -2.39 -15.68
CA ALA A 7 5.93 -2.36 -16.43
C ALA A 7 4.92 -1.38 -15.83
N TYR A 8 4.74 -1.39 -14.50
CA TYR A 8 3.86 -0.44 -13.81
C TYR A 8 4.38 0.99 -13.91
N GLY A 9 5.70 1.19 -13.83
CA GLY A 9 6.31 2.50 -14.04
C GLY A 9 6.01 3.08 -15.42
N LYS A 10 6.09 2.25 -16.47
CA LYS A 10 5.71 2.65 -17.84
C LYS A 10 4.20 2.94 -17.96
N ALA A 11 3.35 2.10 -17.39
CA ALA A 11 1.90 2.29 -17.40
C ALA A 11 1.51 3.59 -16.66
N ALA A 12 2.18 3.90 -15.54
CA ALA A 12 1.90 5.11 -14.77
C ALA A 12 2.23 6.41 -15.53
N GLN A 13 3.16 6.35 -16.49
CA GLN A 13 3.57 7.48 -17.33
C GLN A 13 2.70 7.69 -18.58
N TYR A 14 1.71 6.82 -18.81
CA TYR A 14 0.90 6.84 -20.04
C TYR A 14 -0.08 8.03 -20.13
N GLY A 15 -0.23 8.80 -19.05
CA GLY A 15 -1.04 10.03 -19.02
C GLY A 15 -2.55 9.82 -18.89
N VAL A 16 -3.00 8.57 -18.74
CA VAL A 16 -4.40 8.22 -18.49
C VAL A 16 -4.59 8.03 -16.99
N ALA A 17 -5.41 8.87 -16.35
CA ALA A 17 -5.58 8.92 -14.90
C ALA A 17 -5.86 7.53 -14.29
N GLU A 18 -6.83 6.80 -14.84
CA GLU A 18 -7.22 5.45 -14.39
C GLU A 18 -6.07 4.44 -14.50
N VAL A 19 -5.28 4.50 -15.59
CA VAL A 19 -4.12 3.62 -15.75
C VAL A 19 -3.04 3.99 -14.75
N THR A 20 -2.83 5.28 -14.51
CA THR A 20 -1.85 5.77 -13.55
C THR A 20 -2.19 5.35 -12.13
N THR A 21 -3.44 5.48 -11.70
CA THR A 21 -3.87 5.09 -10.34
C THR A 21 -3.85 3.57 -10.16
N ALA A 22 -4.28 2.80 -11.17
CA ALA A 22 -4.22 1.34 -11.17
C ALA A 22 -2.78 0.82 -11.07
N ALA A 23 -1.87 1.36 -11.88
CA ALA A 23 -0.46 0.98 -11.88
C ALA A 23 0.22 1.37 -10.56
N THR A 24 -0.09 2.55 -10.01
CA THR A 24 0.44 3.00 -8.72
C THR A 24 -0.02 2.09 -7.58
N TYR A 25 -1.31 1.74 -7.53
CA TYR A 25 -1.85 0.78 -6.56
C TYR A 25 -1.17 -0.59 -6.68
N SER A 26 -1.05 -1.12 -7.89
CA SER A 26 -0.43 -2.43 -8.12
C SER A 26 1.05 -2.46 -7.74
N MET A 27 1.75 -1.34 -7.93
CA MET A 27 3.15 -1.19 -7.50
C MET A 27 3.26 -1.24 -5.96
N ALA A 28 2.36 -0.57 -5.24
CA ALA A 28 2.32 -0.63 -3.77
C ALA A 28 2.02 -2.05 -3.27
N GLU A 29 1.04 -2.73 -3.85
CA GLU A 29 0.69 -4.10 -3.45
C GLU A 29 1.82 -5.10 -3.74
N LEU A 30 2.64 -4.86 -4.76
CA LEU A 30 3.80 -5.69 -5.03
C LEU A 30 4.86 -5.57 -3.92
N TYR A 31 5.10 -4.36 -3.41
CA TYR A 31 5.97 -4.14 -2.25
C TYR A 31 5.38 -4.73 -0.97
N ARG A 32 4.08 -4.55 -0.73
CA ARG A 32 3.39 -5.10 0.45
C ARG A 32 3.41 -6.62 0.48
N THR A 33 3.19 -7.24 -0.67
CA THR A 33 3.26 -8.71 -0.83
C THR A 33 4.68 -9.20 -0.54
N LEU A 34 5.72 -8.52 -1.03
CA LEU A 34 7.10 -8.90 -0.72
C LEU A 34 7.42 -8.80 0.78
N ALA A 35 7.00 -7.73 1.46
CA ALA A 35 7.20 -7.59 2.90
C ALA A 35 6.56 -8.76 3.67
N LYS A 36 5.32 -9.11 3.29
CA LYS A 36 4.61 -10.25 3.87
C LYS A 36 5.31 -11.58 3.58
N ASP A 37 5.67 -11.84 2.33
CA ASP A 37 6.32 -13.08 1.91
C ASP A 37 7.66 -13.28 2.64
N LEU A 38 8.37 -12.19 2.97
CA LEU A 38 9.61 -12.24 3.74
C LEU A 38 9.36 -12.68 5.19
N MET A 39 8.35 -12.11 5.84
CA MET A 39 7.92 -12.52 7.19
C MET A 39 7.42 -13.97 7.23
N GLU A 40 6.81 -14.45 6.15
CA GLU A 40 6.29 -15.82 6.02
C GLU A 40 7.35 -16.82 5.51
N SER A 41 8.57 -16.37 5.21
CA SER A 41 9.62 -17.20 4.64
C SER A 41 10.07 -18.34 5.57
N GLU A 42 10.70 -19.36 5.00
CA GLU A 42 11.14 -20.54 5.75
C GLU A 42 12.20 -20.18 6.80
N ARG A 43 12.03 -20.71 8.02
CA ARG A 43 13.02 -20.56 9.10
C ARG A 43 14.09 -21.66 9.03
N PRO A 44 15.34 -21.38 9.41
CA PRO A 44 16.37 -22.41 9.53
C PRO A 44 15.96 -23.51 10.55
N LYS A 45 16.13 -24.77 10.17
CA LYS A 45 15.66 -25.93 10.96
C LYS A 45 16.46 -26.21 12.23
N ASN A 46 17.64 -25.62 12.38
CA ASN A 46 18.61 -25.94 13.42
C ASN A 46 18.75 -24.82 14.47
N LEU A 47 17.76 -23.93 14.58
CA LEU A 47 17.72 -22.89 15.59
C LEU A 47 16.97 -23.38 16.83
N ASP A 48 17.47 -23.00 18.00
CA ASP A 48 16.72 -23.10 19.25
C ASP A 48 15.70 -21.95 19.36
N ALA A 49 14.96 -21.90 20.47
CA ALA A 49 13.88 -20.91 20.63
C ALA A 49 14.41 -19.46 20.57
N GLU A 50 15.56 -19.18 21.19
CA GLU A 50 16.18 -17.85 21.17
C GLU A 50 16.68 -17.48 19.77
N GLY A 51 17.31 -18.44 19.07
CA GLY A 51 17.75 -18.22 17.69
C GLY A 51 16.61 -17.98 16.72
N LEU A 52 15.46 -18.63 16.91
CA LEU A 52 14.25 -18.39 16.10
C LEU A 52 13.70 -16.99 16.32
N GLU A 53 13.62 -16.52 17.56
CA GLU A 53 13.16 -15.16 17.88
C GLU A 53 14.08 -14.11 17.25
N GLN A 54 15.40 -14.27 17.36
CA GLN A 54 16.37 -13.37 16.71
C GLN A 54 16.23 -13.38 15.18
N TYR A 55 15.94 -14.54 14.59
CA TYR A 55 15.72 -14.63 13.16
C TYR A 55 14.43 -13.93 12.72
N ASP A 56 13.34 -14.06 13.48
CA ASP A 56 12.09 -13.33 13.20
C ASP A 56 12.30 -11.82 13.29
N VAL A 57 13.11 -11.32 14.24
CA VAL A 57 13.50 -9.89 14.29
C VAL A 57 14.26 -9.46 13.04
N LEU A 58 15.21 -10.26 12.56
CA LEU A 58 15.94 -9.96 11.31
C LEU A 58 15.00 -9.92 10.11
N LEU A 59 14.03 -10.83 10.03
CA LEU A 59 13.01 -10.80 8.99
C LEU A 59 12.17 -9.53 9.06
N GLU A 60 11.80 -9.09 10.27
CA GLU A 60 11.06 -7.83 10.48
C GLU A 60 11.87 -6.62 10.01
N GLU A 61 13.15 -6.53 10.39
CA GLU A 61 14.05 -5.45 9.98
C GLU A 61 14.20 -5.37 8.45
N GLU A 62 14.26 -6.52 7.77
CA GLU A 62 14.36 -6.59 6.32
C GLU A 62 13.01 -6.35 5.61
N ALA A 63 11.87 -6.73 6.22
CA ALA A 63 10.54 -6.55 5.65
C ALA A 63 10.05 -5.10 5.77
N PHE A 64 10.39 -4.44 6.88
CA PHE A 64 10.00 -3.07 7.20
C PHE A 64 10.22 -2.04 6.05
N PRO A 65 11.39 -1.95 5.39
CA PRO A 65 11.59 -0.99 4.31
C PRO A 65 10.65 -1.22 3.11
N PHE A 66 10.23 -2.46 2.86
CA PHE A 66 9.27 -2.76 1.79
C PHE A 66 7.85 -2.37 2.18
N GLU A 67 7.46 -2.57 3.45
CA GLU A 67 6.17 -2.10 3.96
C GLU A 67 6.08 -0.57 3.91
N GLU A 68 7.10 0.15 4.38
CA GLU A 68 7.14 1.61 4.30
C GLU A 68 7.10 2.09 2.84
N LYS A 69 7.78 1.40 1.92
CA LYS A 69 7.68 1.72 0.49
C LYS A 69 6.28 1.52 -0.08
N ALA A 70 5.59 0.45 0.31
CA ALA A 70 4.21 0.23 -0.09
C ALA A 70 3.30 1.36 0.41
N ILE A 71 3.48 1.77 1.67
CA ILE A 71 2.75 2.88 2.27
C ILE A 71 2.98 4.16 1.49
N GLU A 72 4.23 4.56 1.25
CA GLU A 72 4.56 5.77 0.47
C GLU A 72 3.86 5.81 -0.90
N ILE A 73 3.81 4.66 -1.59
CA ILE A 73 3.20 4.58 -2.92
C ILE A 73 1.67 4.66 -2.83
N HIS A 74 1.04 4.03 -1.82
CA HIS A 74 -0.39 4.24 -1.57
C HIS A 74 -0.70 5.69 -1.21
N GLU A 75 0.13 6.36 -0.40
CA GLU A 75 -0.03 7.78 -0.09
C GLU A 75 0.07 8.64 -1.35
N ALA A 76 1.03 8.34 -2.23
CA ALA A 76 1.13 9.01 -3.53
C ALA A 76 -0.13 8.81 -4.39
N ASN A 77 -0.77 7.64 -4.32
CA ASN A 77 -2.06 7.42 -5.00
C ASN A 77 -3.19 8.24 -4.36
N ALA A 78 -3.27 8.22 -3.03
CA ALA A 78 -4.27 8.95 -2.26
C ALA A 78 -4.21 10.48 -2.48
N VAL A 79 -3.01 11.05 -2.63
CA VAL A 79 -2.82 12.49 -2.86
C VAL A 79 -3.48 12.99 -4.16
N ARG A 80 -3.69 12.13 -5.16
CA ARG A 80 -4.34 12.49 -6.44
C ARG A 80 -5.79 12.95 -6.30
N THR A 81 -6.41 12.70 -5.15
CA THR A 81 -7.71 13.30 -4.79
C THR A 81 -7.70 14.82 -4.85
N ARG A 82 -6.54 15.45 -4.60
CA ARG A 82 -6.37 16.91 -4.71
C ARG A 82 -6.53 17.40 -6.15
N ASP A 83 -6.27 16.54 -7.13
CA ASP A 83 -6.39 16.82 -8.56
C ASP A 83 -7.76 16.38 -9.11
N GLY A 84 -8.71 16.02 -8.23
CA GLY A 84 -10.04 15.56 -8.60
C GLY A 84 -10.13 14.09 -9.04
N VAL A 85 -9.05 13.31 -8.86
CA VAL A 85 -9.02 11.88 -9.21
C VAL A 85 -9.36 11.04 -7.98
N TYR A 86 -10.56 10.46 -7.96
CA TYR A 86 -11.02 9.53 -6.93
C TYR A 86 -11.74 8.34 -7.55
N ASP A 87 -10.95 7.42 -8.10
CA ASP A 87 -11.42 6.17 -8.69
C ASP A 87 -11.32 4.98 -7.73
N GLU A 88 -11.63 3.78 -8.22
CA GLU A 88 -11.57 2.56 -7.41
C GLU A 88 -10.16 2.25 -6.86
N TRP A 89 -9.09 2.65 -7.55
CA TRP A 89 -7.71 2.34 -7.16
C TRP A 89 -7.20 3.30 -6.10
N VAL A 90 -7.61 4.57 -6.19
CA VAL A 90 -7.43 5.55 -5.12
C VAL A 90 -8.20 5.11 -3.87
N LYS A 91 -9.46 4.68 -4.02
CA LYS A 91 -10.26 4.16 -2.90
C LYS A 91 -9.60 2.94 -2.23
N LYS A 92 -9.17 1.94 -3.01
CA LYS A 92 -8.44 0.76 -2.49
C LYS A 92 -7.15 1.16 -1.78
N SER A 93 -6.46 2.21 -2.25
CA SER A 93 -5.26 2.72 -1.56
C SER A 93 -5.60 3.30 -0.18
N PHE A 94 -6.71 4.02 -0.03
CA PHE A 94 -7.19 4.45 1.28
C PHE A 94 -7.57 3.29 2.20
N GLU A 95 -8.21 2.25 1.67
CA GLU A 95 -8.58 1.05 2.44
C GLU A 95 -7.34 0.34 3.00
N VAL A 96 -6.27 0.22 2.20
CA VAL A 96 -4.99 -0.34 2.65
C VAL A 96 -4.32 0.59 3.67
N LEU A 97 -4.27 1.90 3.42
CA LEU A 97 -3.70 2.87 4.35
C LEU A 97 -4.44 2.92 5.69
N ALA A 98 -5.75 2.69 5.72
CA ALA A 98 -6.52 2.58 6.96
C ALA A 98 -6.13 1.36 7.80
N GLN A 99 -5.66 0.28 7.16
CA GLN A 99 -5.13 -0.90 7.84
C GLN A 99 -3.70 -0.66 8.35
N LEU A 100 -2.83 -0.09 7.52
CA LEU A 100 -1.40 0.09 7.83
C LEU A 100 -1.13 1.29 8.75
N LYS A 101 -1.86 2.39 8.58
CA LYS A 101 -1.72 3.64 9.36
C LYS A 101 -3.09 4.12 9.88
N PRO A 102 -3.76 3.35 10.76
CA PRO A 102 -5.14 3.61 11.19
C PRO A 102 -5.32 4.97 11.87
N ALA A 103 -4.36 5.39 12.70
CA ALA A 103 -4.40 6.70 13.37
C ALA A 103 -4.53 7.88 12.38
N ARG A 104 -4.01 7.72 11.15
CA ARG A 104 -4.06 8.74 10.10
C ARG A 104 -5.27 8.56 9.18
N TYR A 105 -5.57 7.32 8.77
CA TYR A 105 -6.49 7.03 7.67
C TYR A 105 -7.79 6.33 8.06
N ALA A 106 -7.89 5.70 9.24
CA ALA A 106 -9.13 5.08 9.72
C ALA A 106 -10.08 6.12 10.36
N LYS A 107 -10.32 7.23 9.64
CA LYS A 107 -11.30 8.25 10.04
C LYS A 107 -12.60 7.98 9.31
N ALA A 108 -13.70 7.84 10.07
CA ALA A 108 -15.02 7.80 9.47
C ALA A 108 -15.32 9.18 8.86
N GLU A 109 -15.52 9.24 7.54
CA GLU A 109 -16.07 10.42 6.89
C GLU A 109 -17.50 10.63 7.42
N ILE A 110 -17.74 11.73 8.15
CA ILE A 110 -19.11 12.19 8.41
C ILE A 110 -19.56 12.84 7.10
N GLY A 111 -20.31 12.09 6.29
CA GLY A 111 -20.92 12.63 5.09
C GLY A 111 -21.78 13.83 5.48
N ALA A 112 -21.41 15.02 5.01
CA ALA A 112 -22.31 16.16 5.10
C ALA A 112 -23.58 15.77 4.35
N GLU A 113 -24.69 15.59 5.07
CA GLU A 113 -26.00 15.49 4.48
C GLU A 113 -26.19 16.75 3.62
N PHE A 114 -26.13 16.60 2.30
CA PHE A 114 -26.62 17.61 1.39
C PHE A 114 -28.13 17.70 1.62
N VAL A 115 -28.53 18.60 2.52
CA VAL A 115 -29.91 19.06 2.61
C VAL A 115 -30.19 19.79 1.30
N THR A 116 -30.76 19.07 0.34
CA THR A 116 -31.41 19.68 -0.81
C THR A 116 -32.63 20.43 -0.29
N ASP A 117 -32.43 21.68 0.13
CA ASP A 117 -33.53 22.62 0.27
C ASP A 117 -33.91 23.08 -1.15
N MET A 118 -34.69 22.24 -1.85
CA MET A 118 -35.32 22.60 -3.10
C MET A 118 -36.74 23.08 -2.83
N ARG A 119 -36.86 24.42 -2.76
CA ARG A 119 -38.03 25.29 -2.98
C ARG A 119 -39.19 25.24 -1.98
#